data_AF-A0A971UX30-F1
#
_entry.id   AF-A0A971UX30-F1
#
_cell.length_a   1.000
_cell.length_b   1.000
_cell.length_c   1.000
_cell.angle_alpha   90.00
_cell.angle_beta   90.00
_cell.angle_gamma   90.00
#
_symmetry.space_group_name_H-M   'P 1'
#
loop_
_entity.id
_entity.type
_entity.pdbx_description
1 polymer ?
#
loop_
_entity_poly.entity_id
_entity_poly.type
_entity_poly.pdbx_seq_one_letter_code
_entity_poly.pdbx_strand_id
1 'polypeptide(L)'
;MNDNIEIFKIWAPDDALWTQWAKPVLFIHRPNIICNRLDIPELEWIQEMNKNTMIILDLPGKSGVTESLALARIGYRPVPLYNGVNSVSGSALIDVSDLAAALFRGAEVLKKLHIKPDAPPVFMLDSRRMKGIGRRSGTFDNRWCVFPQDMPSAMFLYKNGIYKVIIRSESIQNDLAHILRRYQEEGIRIYQCNGKEIKNIPVVKPSLYKSLSYRFFTILGLKRNAAGGFGKMVPEAADSAAGGYYRFG
;
A
#
# COMPACT_ATOMS: atom_id res chain seq x y z
N MET A 1 -4.32 -23.58 -3.80
CA MET A 1 -3.43 -22.73 -2.97
C MET A 1 -2.18 -22.31 -3.76
N ASN A 2 -1.67 -23.16 -4.68
CA ASN A 2 -0.54 -22.83 -5.56
C ASN A 2 -0.80 -21.60 -6.47
N ASP A 3 -1.98 -21.48 -7.07
CA ASP A 3 -2.29 -20.38 -8.02
C ASP A 3 -2.10 -18.98 -7.41
N ASN A 4 -2.50 -18.77 -6.15
CA ASN A 4 -2.44 -17.45 -5.52
C ASN A 4 -0.99 -17.00 -5.29
N ILE A 5 -0.12 -17.94 -4.92
CA ILE A 5 1.31 -17.69 -4.75
C ILE A 5 1.93 -17.40 -6.13
N GLU A 6 1.56 -18.15 -7.16
CA GLU A 6 2.01 -17.89 -8.53
C GLU A 6 1.60 -16.49 -9.01
N ILE A 7 0.36 -16.07 -8.76
CA ILE A 7 -0.10 -14.71 -9.05
C ILE A 7 0.73 -13.68 -8.29
N PHE A 8 0.99 -13.89 -7.00
CA PHE A 8 1.86 -12.99 -6.22
C PHE A 8 3.28 -12.94 -6.79
N LYS A 9 3.85 -14.07 -7.21
CA LYS A 9 5.20 -14.16 -7.78
C LYS A 9 5.34 -13.47 -9.14
N ILE A 10 4.24 -13.22 -9.86
CA ILE A 10 4.28 -12.36 -11.05
C ILE A 10 4.56 -10.90 -10.67
N TRP A 11 3.98 -10.43 -9.56
CA TRP A 11 4.25 -9.09 -9.02
C TRP A 11 5.59 -9.02 -8.28
N ALA A 12 5.95 -10.11 -7.60
CA ALA A 12 7.11 -10.20 -6.73
C ALA A 12 8.03 -11.39 -7.10
N PRO A 13 8.63 -11.40 -8.30
CA PRO A 13 9.59 -12.44 -8.66
C PRO A 13 10.83 -12.39 -7.76
N ASP A 14 11.44 -13.56 -7.52
CA ASP A 14 12.51 -13.74 -6.53
C ASP A 14 13.86 -13.13 -6.95
N ASP A 15 14.05 -12.94 -8.25
CA ASP A 15 15.27 -12.39 -8.84
C ASP A 15 15.25 -10.86 -8.97
N ALA A 16 14.11 -10.21 -8.71
CA ALA A 16 13.98 -8.77 -8.81
C ALA A 16 14.37 -8.06 -7.50
N LEU A 17 15.20 -7.03 -7.62
CA LEU A 17 15.80 -6.35 -6.47
C LEU A 17 14.77 -5.77 -5.48
N TRP A 18 13.70 -5.20 -6.01
CA TRP A 18 12.75 -4.38 -5.24
C TRP A 18 11.56 -5.16 -4.68
N THR A 19 11.42 -6.43 -5.04
CA THR A 19 10.23 -7.22 -4.70
C THR A 19 10.28 -7.77 -3.28
N GLN A 20 11.44 -7.72 -2.61
CA GLN A 20 11.58 -8.07 -1.19
C GLN A 20 10.70 -7.25 -0.23
N TRP A 21 10.21 -6.07 -0.66
CA TRP A 21 9.27 -5.26 0.10
C TRP A 21 7.80 -5.58 -0.19
N ALA A 22 7.51 -6.32 -1.27
CA ALA A 22 6.14 -6.65 -1.67
C ALA A 22 5.41 -7.41 -0.55
N LYS A 23 4.13 -7.09 -0.35
CA LYS A 23 3.29 -7.71 0.68
C LYS A 23 2.32 -8.72 0.05
N PRO A 24 2.24 -9.97 0.54
CA PRO A 24 1.36 -10.99 -0.03
C PRO A 24 -0.11 -10.88 0.44
N VAL A 25 -0.44 -9.90 1.29
CA VAL A 25 -1.70 -9.87 2.06
C VAL A 25 -2.95 -9.97 1.19
N LEU A 26 -3.02 -9.18 0.11
CA LEU A 26 -4.17 -9.18 -0.80
C LEU A 26 -4.19 -10.38 -1.77
N PHE A 27 -3.17 -11.24 -1.73
CA PHE A 27 -3.07 -12.45 -2.55
C PHE A 27 -3.43 -13.72 -1.78
N ILE A 28 -3.56 -13.66 -0.45
CA ILE A 28 -3.86 -14.84 0.39
C ILE A 28 -5.15 -15.52 -0.07
N HIS A 29 -6.19 -14.75 -0.34
CA HIS A 29 -7.49 -15.24 -0.81
C HIS A 29 -7.77 -14.76 -2.23
N ARG A 30 -8.39 -15.62 -3.05
CA ARG A 30 -8.92 -15.15 -4.34
C ARG A 30 -10.03 -14.12 -4.10
N PRO A 31 -10.09 -13.05 -4.87
CA PRO A 31 -11.19 -12.10 -4.80
C PRO A 31 -12.49 -12.75 -5.22
N ASN A 32 -13.58 -12.47 -4.50
CA ASN A 32 -14.92 -12.93 -4.85
C ASN A 32 -15.49 -12.20 -6.08
N ILE A 33 -15.00 -10.98 -6.34
CA ILE A 33 -15.37 -10.17 -7.50
C ILE A 33 -14.41 -10.50 -8.65
N ILE A 34 -14.97 -10.68 -9.84
CA ILE A 34 -14.21 -10.92 -11.07
C ILE A 34 -13.99 -9.58 -11.79
N CYS A 35 -12.71 -9.24 -12.01
CA CYS A 35 -12.33 -8.12 -12.87
C CYS A 35 -12.03 -8.62 -14.29
N ASN A 36 -12.97 -8.42 -15.21
CA ASN A 36 -12.84 -8.91 -16.59
C ASN A 36 -11.83 -8.12 -17.43
N ARG A 37 -11.72 -6.81 -17.19
CA ARG A 37 -10.88 -5.89 -17.96
C ARG A 37 -10.29 -4.81 -17.05
N LEU A 38 -9.05 -4.45 -17.32
CA LEU A 38 -8.38 -3.30 -16.74
C LEU A 38 -8.21 -2.24 -17.81
N ASP A 39 -8.69 -1.04 -17.52
CA ASP A 39 -8.46 0.12 -18.36
C ASP A 39 -7.15 0.76 -17.91
N ILE A 40 -6.07 0.40 -18.60
CA ILE A 40 -4.72 0.89 -18.35
C ILE A 40 -4.60 2.26 -19.02
N PRO A 41 -4.38 3.34 -18.26
CA PRO A 41 -4.35 4.69 -18.80
C PRO A 41 -3.07 4.94 -19.62
N GLU A 42 -3.14 5.93 -20.50
CA GLU A 42 -1.95 6.62 -20.99
C GLU A 42 -1.45 7.60 -19.92
N LEU A 43 -0.14 7.74 -19.79
CA LEU A 43 0.47 8.60 -18.78
C LEU A 43 0.81 9.95 -19.41
N GLU A 44 0.24 11.05 -18.93
CA GLU A 44 0.60 12.40 -19.43
C GLU A 44 1.92 12.91 -18.82
N TRP A 45 2.22 12.48 -17.59
CA TRP A 45 3.28 13.06 -16.75
C TRP A 45 4.64 12.37 -16.88
N ILE A 46 4.70 11.21 -17.55
CA ILE A 46 5.93 10.45 -17.78
C ILE A 46 5.80 9.58 -19.04
N GLN A 47 6.76 9.70 -19.95
CA GLN A 47 6.77 8.96 -21.23
C GLN A 47 7.85 7.87 -21.27
N GLU A 48 8.91 8.02 -20.48
CA GLU A 48 10.06 7.13 -20.50
C GLU A 48 10.54 6.78 -19.09
N MET A 49 11.12 5.59 -18.95
CA MET A 49 11.71 5.17 -17.69
C MET A 49 13.02 5.92 -17.40
N ASN A 50 13.13 6.42 -16.18
CA ASN A 50 14.36 6.96 -15.60
C ASN A 50 14.88 6.01 -14.53
N LYS A 51 16.04 5.39 -14.78
CA LYS A 51 16.67 4.41 -13.88
C LYS A 51 16.98 4.95 -12.48
N ASN A 52 17.18 6.26 -12.33
CA ASN A 52 17.52 6.88 -11.06
C ASN A 52 16.30 7.35 -10.24
N THR A 53 15.09 6.97 -10.68
CA THR A 53 13.84 7.44 -10.11
C THR A 53 13.00 6.29 -9.59
N MET A 54 12.68 6.32 -8.31
CA MET A 54 11.63 5.49 -7.72
C MET A 54 10.30 6.22 -7.80
N ILE A 55 9.23 5.48 -8.05
CA ILE A 55 7.86 6.02 -8.05
C ILE A 55 7.10 5.41 -6.87
N ILE A 56 6.28 6.22 -6.20
CA ILE A 56 5.29 5.76 -5.23
C ILE A 56 3.91 6.15 -5.75
N LEU A 57 3.08 5.16 -6.07
CA LEU A 57 1.67 5.38 -6.38
C LEU A 57 0.86 5.31 -5.09
N ASP A 58 0.41 6.44 -4.58
CA ASP A 58 -0.54 6.51 -3.46
C ASP A 58 -1.90 6.93 -3.99
N LEU A 59 -2.57 5.99 -4.66
CA LEU A 59 -3.84 6.19 -5.37
C LEU A 59 -4.95 5.30 -4.81
N PRO A 60 -6.22 5.70 -4.93
CA PRO A 60 -7.32 4.95 -4.34
C PRO A 60 -7.62 3.66 -5.12
N GLY A 61 -7.68 2.54 -4.41
CA GLY A 61 -8.17 1.27 -4.94
C GLY A 61 -7.47 0.83 -6.23
N LYS A 62 -8.24 0.40 -7.24
CA LYS A 62 -7.70 -0.15 -8.49
C LYS A 62 -6.90 0.84 -9.34
N SER A 63 -7.03 2.15 -9.13
CA SER A 63 -6.30 3.16 -9.91
C SER A 63 -4.79 3.03 -9.75
N GLY A 64 -4.31 2.68 -8.55
CA GLY A 64 -2.89 2.37 -8.33
C GLY A 64 -2.41 1.17 -9.13
N VAL A 65 -3.27 0.17 -9.32
CA VAL A 65 -2.95 -1.02 -10.14
C VAL A 65 -2.88 -0.66 -11.61
N THR A 66 -3.89 0.00 -12.18
CA THR A 66 -3.92 0.33 -13.61
C THR A 66 -2.79 1.28 -14.00
N GLU A 67 -2.51 2.31 -13.20
CA GLU A 67 -1.40 3.24 -13.46
C GLU A 67 -0.02 2.56 -13.28
N SER A 68 0.11 1.59 -12.35
CA SER A 68 1.34 0.79 -12.24
C SER A 68 1.61 -0.07 -13.48
N LEU A 69 0.55 -0.59 -14.12
CA LEU A 69 0.69 -1.37 -15.35
C LEU A 69 1.06 -0.48 -16.54
N ALA A 70 0.60 0.77 -16.56
CA ALA A 70 1.05 1.74 -17.55
C ALA A 70 2.55 2.06 -17.37
N LEU A 71 3.00 2.24 -16.12
CA LEU A 71 4.42 2.42 -15.80
C LEU A 71 5.26 1.18 -16.12
N ALA A 72 4.69 -0.02 -15.95
CA ALA A 72 5.32 -1.27 -16.33
C ALA A 72 5.58 -1.38 -17.83
N ARG A 73 4.67 -0.86 -18.68
CA ARG A 73 4.85 -0.84 -20.15
C ARG A 73 6.07 -0.02 -20.57
N ILE A 74 6.40 1.04 -19.85
CA ILE A 74 7.57 1.88 -20.13
C ILE A 74 8.83 1.41 -19.38
N GLY A 75 8.77 0.29 -18.64
CA GLY A 75 9.94 -0.39 -18.08
C GLY A 75 10.16 -0.25 -16.58
N TYR A 76 9.18 0.25 -15.81
CA TYR A 76 9.25 0.22 -14.35
C TYR A 76 8.79 -1.13 -13.76
N ARG A 77 9.18 -1.43 -12.51
CA ARG A 77 8.74 -2.61 -11.76
C ARG A 77 7.66 -2.26 -10.73
N PRO A 78 6.39 -2.67 -10.92
CA PRO A 78 5.37 -2.56 -9.87
C PRO A 78 5.71 -3.42 -8.65
N VAL A 79 5.53 -2.87 -7.46
CA VAL A 79 5.75 -3.55 -6.17
C VAL A 79 4.56 -3.29 -5.23
N PRO A 80 3.65 -4.27 -5.05
CA PRO A 80 2.48 -4.11 -4.19
C PRO A 80 2.85 -4.05 -2.71
N LEU A 81 2.52 -2.95 -2.01
CA LEU A 81 2.75 -2.79 -0.56
C LEU A 81 1.48 -2.88 0.29
N TYR A 82 0.35 -3.26 -0.32
CA TYR A 82 -0.95 -3.30 0.36
C TYR A 82 -0.94 -4.28 1.55
N ASN A 83 -1.28 -3.76 2.74
CA ASN A 83 -1.22 -4.53 4.00
C ASN A 83 -2.57 -4.61 4.74
N GLY A 84 -3.63 -4.03 4.16
CA GLY A 84 -5.00 -4.18 4.65
C GLY A 84 -5.63 -5.45 4.11
N VAL A 85 -6.23 -6.25 4.99
CA VAL A 85 -6.84 -7.54 4.66
C VAL A 85 -8.27 -7.33 4.18
N ASN A 86 -8.75 -8.19 3.28
CA ASN A 86 -10.16 -8.19 2.89
C ASN A 86 -11.02 -8.80 4.02
N SER A 87 -12.19 -8.22 4.28
CA SER A 87 -13.15 -8.80 5.22
C SER A 87 -13.82 -10.02 4.56
N VAL A 88 -13.89 -11.13 5.29
CA VAL A 88 -14.56 -12.35 4.80
C VAL A 88 -16.07 -12.31 5.05
N SER A 89 -16.55 -11.56 6.06
CA SER A 89 -17.90 -11.72 6.60
C SER A 89 -18.56 -10.45 7.14
N GLY A 90 -18.22 -9.27 6.64
CA GLY A 90 -18.81 -8.01 7.10
C GLY A 90 -18.34 -6.77 6.34
N SER A 91 -18.96 -5.61 6.60
CA SER A 91 -18.58 -4.34 5.99
C SER A 91 -17.19 -3.90 6.47
N ALA A 92 -16.20 -3.97 5.58
CA ALA A 92 -14.89 -3.41 5.82
C ALA A 92 -14.94 -1.88 5.79
N LEU A 93 -14.16 -1.22 6.64
CA LEU A 93 -14.01 0.24 6.59
C LEU A 93 -13.41 0.69 5.25
N ILE A 94 -12.43 -0.05 4.75
CA ILE A 94 -11.85 0.15 3.44
C ILE A 94 -12.24 -1.03 2.56
N ASP A 95 -13.09 -0.79 1.56
CA ASP A 95 -13.37 -1.80 0.55
C ASP A 95 -12.17 -1.95 -0.40
N VAL A 96 -11.54 -3.13 -0.32
CA VAL A 96 -10.37 -3.53 -1.11
C VAL A 96 -10.72 -4.59 -2.15
N SER A 97 -12.00 -4.94 -2.33
CA SER A 97 -12.44 -6.02 -3.21
C SER A 97 -12.05 -5.77 -4.67
N ASP A 98 -12.33 -4.56 -5.18
CA ASP A 98 -11.93 -4.14 -6.52
C ASP A 98 -10.42 -4.05 -6.70
N LEU A 99 -9.69 -3.65 -5.65
CA LEU A 99 -8.24 -3.60 -5.65
C LEU A 99 -7.64 -5.01 -5.76
N ALA A 100 -8.13 -5.95 -4.95
CA ALA A 100 -7.70 -7.35 -5.02
C ALA A 100 -8.04 -7.96 -6.39
N ALA A 101 -9.26 -7.77 -6.90
CA ALA A 101 -9.66 -8.22 -8.23
C ALA A 101 -8.74 -7.65 -9.33
N ALA A 102 -8.38 -6.36 -9.23
CA ALA A 102 -7.46 -5.72 -10.16
C ALA A 102 -6.04 -6.28 -10.07
N LEU A 103 -5.52 -6.62 -8.89
CA LEU A 103 -4.20 -7.24 -8.73
C LEU A 103 -4.12 -8.61 -9.41
N PHE A 104 -5.15 -9.43 -9.27
CA PHE A 104 -5.23 -10.73 -9.93
C PHE A 104 -5.33 -10.58 -11.46
N ARG A 105 -6.21 -9.69 -11.95
CA ARG A 105 -6.29 -9.42 -13.40
C ARG A 105 -5.01 -8.77 -13.95
N GLY A 106 -4.38 -7.92 -13.16
CA GLY A 106 -3.17 -7.21 -13.52
C GLY A 106 -1.96 -8.12 -13.65
N ALA A 107 -1.90 -9.22 -12.88
CA ALA A 107 -0.87 -10.24 -13.03
C ALA A 107 -0.88 -10.85 -14.45
N GLU A 108 -2.06 -11.14 -15.00
CA GLU A 108 -2.21 -11.64 -16.38
C GLU A 108 -1.69 -10.66 -17.45
N VAL A 109 -1.78 -9.36 -17.17
CA VAL A 109 -1.20 -8.33 -18.04
C VAL A 109 0.32 -8.27 -17.82
N LEU A 110 0.75 -8.20 -16.56
CA LEU A 110 2.14 -8.02 -16.17
C LEU A 110 3.04 -9.17 -16.64
N LYS A 111 2.54 -10.41 -16.61
CA LYS A 111 3.24 -11.60 -17.11
C LYS A 111 3.62 -11.52 -18.59
N LYS A 112 2.91 -10.70 -19.38
CA LYS A 112 3.18 -10.47 -20.81
C LYS A 112 4.22 -9.39 -21.06
N LEU A 113 4.64 -8.65 -20.02
CA LEU A 113 5.63 -7.59 -20.11
C LEU A 113 7.00 -8.13 -19.73
N HIS A 114 8.02 -7.78 -20.51
CA HIS A 114 9.40 -8.04 -20.15
C HIS A 114 9.97 -6.87 -19.36
N ILE A 115 10.06 -7.02 -18.04
CA ILE A 115 10.61 -6.01 -17.14
C ILE A 115 11.93 -6.55 -16.58
N LYS A 116 12.97 -5.72 -16.58
CA LYS A 116 14.29 -6.13 -16.08
C LYS A 116 14.25 -6.39 -14.56
N PRO A 117 15.09 -7.29 -14.03
CA PRO A 117 15.18 -7.52 -12.58
C PRO A 117 15.66 -6.29 -11.78
N ASP A 118 16.47 -5.44 -12.40
CA ASP A 118 17.02 -4.20 -11.85
C ASP A 118 16.19 -2.94 -12.18
N ALA A 119 15.03 -3.11 -12.85
CA ALA A 119 14.17 -2.01 -13.23
C ALA A 119 13.75 -1.17 -12.00
N PRO A 120 13.72 0.17 -12.11
CA PRO A 120 13.36 1.03 -10.99
C PRO A 120 11.95 0.71 -10.45
N PRO A 121 11.72 0.84 -9.13
CA PRO A 121 10.49 0.39 -8.52
C PRO A 121 9.36 1.41 -8.62
N VAL A 122 8.13 0.88 -8.68
CA VAL A 122 6.86 1.58 -8.49
C VAL A 122 6.19 0.96 -7.27
N PHE A 123 6.37 1.55 -6.09
CA PHE A 123 5.73 1.09 -4.87
C PHE A 123 4.27 1.51 -4.84
N MET A 124 3.36 0.55 -4.66
CA MET A 124 1.93 0.75 -4.78
C MET A 124 1.28 0.74 -3.39
N LEU A 125 0.64 1.85 -3.03
CA LEU A 125 -0.13 2.07 -1.82
C LEU A 125 -1.60 2.36 -2.16
N ASP A 126 -2.50 2.20 -1.18
CA ASP A 126 -3.89 2.65 -1.30
C ASP A 126 -4.03 3.95 -0.51
N SER A 127 -4.41 5.04 -1.17
CA SER A 127 -4.58 6.34 -0.50
C SER A 127 -5.74 6.34 0.50
N ARG A 128 -6.63 5.35 0.42
CA ARG A 128 -7.74 5.19 1.35
C ARG A 128 -7.33 4.45 2.63
N ARG A 129 -6.10 3.93 2.73
CA ARG A 129 -5.66 2.99 3.81
C ARG A 129 -5.89 3.47 5.25
N MET A 130 -5.92 4.78 5.49
CA MET A 130 -6.18 5.36 6.83
C MET A 130 -7.55 6.06 6.93
N LYS A 131 -8.39 6.00 5.89
CA LYS A 131 -9.70 6.66 5.86
C LYS A 131 -10.69 5.99 6.81
N GLY A 132 -11.56 6.77 7.44
CA GLY A 132 -12.62 6.28 8.31
C GLY A 132 -12.24 6.18 9.80
N ILE A 133 -13.28 6.03 10.64
CA ILE A 133 -13.17 6.02 12.10
C ILE A 133 -13.27 4.56 12.59
N GLY A 134 -12.16 3.99 13.07
CA GLY A 134 -12.02 2.57 13.48
C GLY A 134 -12.80 2.10 14.70
N ARG A 135 -13.83 2.84 15.13
CA ARG A 135 -14.55 2.58 16.40
C ARG A 135 -16.02 2.23 16.21
N ARG A 136 -16.50 2.05 14.97
CA ARG A 136 -17.89 1.67 14.77
C ARG A 136 -18.06 0.16 15.02
N SER A 137 -18.86 -0.15 16.04
CA SER A 137 -19.27 -1.52 16.38
C SER A 137 -19.77 -2.30 15.15
N GLY A 138 -19.45 -3.59 15.07
CA GLY A 138 -19.87 -4.45 13.95
C GLY A 138 -19.17 -4.19 12.60
N THR A 139 -18.19 -3.30 12.55
CA THR A 139 -17.43 -2.99 11.32
C THR A 139 -16.06 -3.68 11.33
N PHE A 140 -15.56 -4.13 10.18
CA PHE A 140 -14.22 -4.70 10.05
C PHE A 140 -13.19 -3.58 9.80
N ASP A 141 -12.30 -3.33 10.77
CA ASP A 141 -11.26 -2.31 10.64
C ASP A 141 -10.00 -2.91 9.99
N ASN A 142 -9.85 -2.66 8.69
CA ASN A 142 -8.70 -3.05 7.88
C ASN A 142 -7.82 -1.86 7.47
N ARG A 143 -7.92 -0.75 8.20
CA ARG A 143 -7.02 0.38 8.00
C ARG A 143 -5.59 -0.06 8.33
N TRP A 144 -4.64 0.54 7.65
CA TRP A 144 -3.22 0.25 7.83
C TRP A 144 -2.39 1.49 7.54
N CYS A 145 -1.13 1.46 7.97
CA CYS A 145 -0.16 2.53 7.74
C CYS A 145 1.16 1.94 7.27
N VAL A 146 1.99 2.78 6.65
CA VAL A 146 3.37 2.43 6.29
C VAL A 146 4.35 2.92 7.34
N PHE A 147 5.40 2.14 7.57
CA PHE A 147 6.53 2.53 8.40
C PHE A 147 7.83 2.61 7.58
N PRO A 148 8.88 3.28 8.08
CA PRO A 148 10.19 3.33 7.42
C PRO A 148 10.80 1.97 7.06
N GLN A 149 10.39 0.88 7.71
CA GLN A 149 10.87 -0.47 7.40
C GLN A 149 10.09 -1.16 6.27
N ASP A 150 8.94 -0.61 5.87
CA ASP A 150 8.12 -1.18 4.78
C ASP A 150 8.61 -0.75 3.39
N MET A 151 9.63 0.10 3.32
CA MET A 151 10.28 0.57 2.09
C MET A 151 11.82 0.55 2.25
N PRO A 152 12.59 0.62 1.15
CA PRO A 152 14.05 0.67 1.22
C PRO A 152 14.55 1.87 2.04
N SER A 153 15.73 1.75 2.66
CA SER A 153 16.37 2.93 3.27
C SER A 153 16.94 3.87 2.20
N ALA A 154 17.17 5.15 2.54
CA ALA A 154 17.80 6.09 1.62
C ALA A 154 19.17 5.57 1.13
N MET A 155 19.99 5.04 2.04
CA MET A 155 21.27 4.41 1.73
C MET A 155 21.12 3.26 0.72
N PHE A 156 20.09 2.41 0.88
CA PHE A 156 19.81 1.35 -0.07
C PHE A 156 19.44 1.91 -1.45
N LEU A 157 18.61 2.95 -1.50
CA LEU A 157 18.24 3.64 -2.74
C LEU A 157 19.48 4.21 -3.45
N TYR A 158 20.35 4.93 -2.74
CA TYR A 158 21.61 5.46 -3.29
C TYR A 158 22.50 4.38 -3.88
N LYS A 159 22.74 3.30 -3.12
CA LYS A 159 23.60 2.18 -3.55
C LYS A 159 23.08 1.51 -4.83
N ASN A 160 21.77 1.57 -5.06
CA ASN A 160 21.11 1.02 -6.24
C ASN A 160 20.72 2.11 -7.26
N GLY A 161 21.38 3.27 -7.21
CA GLY A 161 21.30 4.31 -8.23
C GLY A 161 20.05 5.19 -8.18
N ILE A 162 19.22 5.09 -7.15
CA ILE A 162 18.00 5.90 -7.00
C ILE A 162 18.30 7.17 -6.19
N TYR A 163 18.10 8.33 -6.81
CA TYR A 163 18.36 9.66 -6.21
C TYR A 163 17.15 10.61 -6.31
N LYS A 164 16.06 10.12 -6.89
CA LYS A 164 14.81 10.85 -7.09
C LYS A 164 13.62 9.96 -6.71
N VAL A 165 12.64 10.55 -6.03
CA VAL A 165 11.35 9.90 -5.76
C VAL A 165 10.24 10.78 -6.31
N ILE A 166 9.35 10.19 -7.11
CA ILE A 166 8.10 10.82 -7.55
C ILE A 166 6.95 10.14 -6.81
N ILE A 167 6.13 10.93 -6.10
CA ILE A 167 4.91 10.45 -5.46
C ILE A 167 3.73 10.87 -6.31
N ARG A 168 3.03 9.91 -6.90
CA ARG A 168 1.75 10.13 -7.56
C ARG A 168 0.66 10.04 -6.50
N SER A 169 0.17 11.21 -6.07
CA SER A 169 -0.84 11.34 -5.02
C SER A 169 -1.49 12.72 -5.04
N GLU A 170 -2.76 12.81 -4.65
CA GLU A 170 -3.42 14.11 -4.42
C GLU A 170 -2.85 14.83 -3.18
N SER A 171 -2.52 14.07 -2.12
CA SER A 171 -1.89 14.59 -0.91
C SER A 171 -0.98 13.56 -0.27
N ILE A 172 0.02 14.04 0.48
CA ILE A 172 0.94 13.17 1.21
C ILE A 172 0.36 12.90 2.59
N GLN A 173 0.06 11.63 2.86
CA GLN A 173 -0.41 11.19 4.15
C GLN A 173 0.72 11.18 5.19
N ASN A 174 0.36 11.40 6.46
CA ASN A 174 1.33 11.55 7.55
C ASN A 174 2.26 10.34 7.68
N ASP A 175 1.75 9.11 7.51
CA ASP A 175 2.54 7.88 7.59
C ASP A 175 3.64 7.83 6.51
N LEU A 176 3.29 8.13 5.27
CA LEU A 176 4.23 8.22 4.15
C LEU A 176 5.22 9.38 4.34
N ALA A 177 4.80 10.50 4.94
CA ALA A 177 5.68 11.63 5.24
C ALA A 177 6.86 11.24 6.16
N HIS A 178 6.69 10.25 7.06
CA HIS A 178 7.81 9.75 7.88
C HIS A 178 8.91 9.07 7.08
N ILE A 179 8.56 8.48 5.94
CA ILE A 179 9.50 7.84 5.01
C ILE A 179 10.14 8.93 4.13
N LEU A 180 9.31 9.75 3.48
CA LEU A 180 9.76 10.78 2.55
C LEU A 180 10.66 11.82 3.23
N ARG A 181 10.37 12.19 4.49
CA ARG A 181 11.21 13.11 5.24
C ARG A 181 12.61 12.54 5.50
N ARG A 182 12.72 11.23 5.78
CA ARG A 182 14.02 10.55 5.93
C ARG A 182 14.79 10.56 4.62
N TYR A 183 14.13 10.25 3.51
CA TYR A 183 14.75 10.34 2.19
C TYR A 183 15.29 11.73 1.89
N GLN A 184 14.51 12.77 2.16
CA GLN A 184 14.93 14.15 1.91
C GLN A 184 16.08 14.60 2.83
N GLU A 185 16.07 14.20 4.11
CA GLU A 185 17.19 14.46 5.05
C GLU A 185 18.50 13.81 4.60
N GLU A 186 18.41 12.69 3.89
CA GLU A 186 19.55 11.96 3.33
C GLU A 186 19.87 12.39 1.88
N GLY A 187 19.23 13.45 1.36
CA GLY A 187 19.56 14.07 0.08
C GLY A 187 18.76 13.59 -1.14
N ILE A 188 17.80 12.67 -0.98
CA ILE A 188 16.95 12.22 -2.08
C ILE A 188 15.96 13.32 -2.45
N ARG A 189 15.88 13.65 -3.75
CA ARG A 189 14.95 14.68 -4.24
C ARG A 189 13.53 14.14 -4.31
N ILE A 190 12.61 14.82 -3.64
CA ILE A 190 11.20 14.42 -3.56
C ILE A 190 10.35 15.29 -4.48
N TYR A 191 9.54 14.65 -5.31
CA TYR A 191 8.59 15.30 -6.20
C TYR A 191 7.18 14.74 -5.99
N GLN A 192 6.17 15.59 -6.09
CA GLN A 192 4.77 15.17 -6.11
C GLN A 192 4.20 15.34 -7.52
N CYS A 193 3.42 14.36 -7.96
CA CYS A 193 2.69 14.36 -9.21
C CYS A 193 1.18 14.27 -8.97
N ASN A 194 0.41 15.19 -9.57
CA ASN A 194 -1.05 15.20 -9.56
C ASN A 194 -1.67 14.47 -10.78
N GLY A 195 -0.86 13.73 -11.54
CA GLY A 195 -1.27 13.04 -12.76
C GLY A 195 -1.00 13.82 -14.04
N LYS A 196 -0.54 15.07 -13.93
CA LYS A 196 -0.12 15.89 -15.08
C LYS A 196 1.20 16.59 -14.82
N GLU A 197 1.27 17.35 -13.74
CA GLU A 197 2.45 18.12 -13.38
C GLU A 197 3.26 17.39 -12.32
N ILE A 198 4.60 17.51 -12.41
CA ILE A 198 5.53 17.05 -11.39
C ILE A 198 6.16 18.28 -10.73
N LYS A 199 6.05 18.41 -9.41
CA LYS A 199 6.61 19.52 -8.64
C LYS A 199 7.57 19.02 -7.58
N ASN A 200 8.74 19.65 -7.48
CA ASN A 200 9.63 19.40 -6.35
C ASN A 200 8.98 19.96 -5.09
N ILE A 201 9.02 19.21 -3.98
CA ILE A 201 8.35 19.61 -2.75
C ILE A 201 9.27 19.42 -1.53
N PRO A 202 9.24 20.37 -0.58
CA PRO A 202 9.76 20.11 0.75
C PRO A 202 8.75 19.27 1.54
N VAL A 203 9.18 18.09 2.00
CA VAL A 203 8.37 17.23 2.87
C VAL A 203 8.35 17.84 4.27
N VAL A 204 7.15 18.22 4.69
CA VAL A 204 6.88 18.72 6.04
C VAL A 204 7.22 17.63 7.06
N LYS A 205 7.90 18.01 8.15
CA LYS A 205 8.23 17.08 9.23
C LYS A 205 6.93 16.58 9.87
N PRO A 206 6.63 15.26 9.85
CA PRO A 206 5.40 14.75 10.42
C PRO A 206 5.42 14.79 11.95
N SER A 207 4.25 14.69 12.56
CA SER A 207 4.12 14.64 14.02
C SER A 207 4.88 13.44 14.58
N LEU A 208 5.53 13.60 15.75
CA LEU A 208 6.30 12.53 16.41
C LEU A 208 7.40 11.89 15.51
N TYR A 209 7.95 12.63 14.54
CA TYR A 209 9.02 12.16 13.65
C TYR A 209 10.23 11.61 14.42
N LYS A 210 10.74 10.44 13.99
CA LYS A 210 11.80 9.63 14.63
C LYS A 210 11.49 9.16 16.05
N SER A 211 10.32 9.46 16.62
CA SER A 211 9.91 8.93 17.92
C SER A 211 9.41 7.49 17.80
N LEU A 212 9.81 6.63 18.73
CA LEU A 212 9.22 5.30 18.91
C LEU A 212 7.74 5.38 19.31
N SER A 213 7.31 6.51 19.88
CA SER A 213 5.91 6.72 20.30
C SER A 213 4.95 6.81 19.12
N TYR A 214 5.36 7.32 17.96
CA TYR A 214 4.53 7.35 16.75
C TYR A 214 4.06 5.94 16.40
N ARG A 215 4.99 4.99 16.34
CA ARG A 215 4.70 3.60 15.99
C ARG A 215 3.74 2.96 17.00
N PHE A 216 3.92 3.25 18.29
CA PHE A 216 3.05 2.76 19.35
C PHE A 216 1.63 3.33 19.24
N PHE A 217 1.47 4.65 19.10
CA PHE A 217 0.16 5.30 19.01
C PHE A 217 -0.58 4.97 17.72
N THR A 218 0.11 4.88 16.59
CA THR A 218 -0.52 4.49 15.32
C THR A 218 -0.98 3.04 15.35
N ILE A 219 -0.23 2.12 15.97
CA ILE A 219 -0.65 0.72 16.12
C ILE A 219 -1.82 0.57 17.09
N LEU A 220 -1.87 1.33 18.19
CA LEU A 220 -2.99 1.26 19.16
C LEU A 220 -4.36 1.53 18.52
N GLY A 221 -4.40 2.34 17.46
CA GLY A 221 -5.61 2.66 16.70
C GLY A 221 -5.93 1.70 15.54
N LEU A 222 -5.07 0.72 15.25
CA LEU A 222 -5.21 -0.22 14.14
C LEU A 222 -5.37 -1.65 14.68
N LYS A 223 -6.03 -2.52 13.93
CA LYS A 223 -6.22 -3.92 14.32
C LYS A 223 -5.37 -4.83 13.43
N ARG A 224 -4.56 -5.71 14.02
CA ARG A 224 -3.77 -6.72 13.28
C ARG A 224 -4.45 -8.08 13.34
N ASN A 225 -4.29 -8.87 12.28
CA ASN A 225 -4.72 -10.26 12.25
C ASN A 225 -3.56 -11.20 12.66
N ALA A 226 -3.87 -12.48 12.88
CA ALA A 226 -2.89 -13.49 13.25
C ALA A 226 -1.87 -13.82 12.12
N ALA A 227 -2.20 -13.46 10.87
CA ALA A 227 -1.35 -13.69 9.69
C ALA A 227 -0.40 -12.50 9.38
N GLY A 228 -0.30 -11.51 10.27
CA GLY A 228 0.67 -10.41 10.19
C GLY A 228 0.21 -9.15 9.45
N GLY A 229 -0.92 -9.20 8.73
CA GLY A 229 -1.58 -8.05 8.08
C GLY A 229 -2.51 -7.26 9.02
N PHE A 230 -3.14 -6.21 8.50
CA PHE A 230 -4.10 -5.37 9.24
C PHE A 230 -5.55 -5.71 8.88
N GLY A 231 -6.40 -5.90 9.89
CA GLY A 231 -7.79 -6.32 9.74
C GLY A 231 -8.30 -7.10 10.95
N LYS A 232 -9.33 -6.61 11.65
CA LYS A 232 -10.10 -7.39 12.62
C LYS A 232 -11.51 -6.81 12.77
N MET A 233 -12.48 -7.66 13.10
CA MET A 233 -13.80 -7.19 13.54
C MET A 233 -13.67 -6.34 14.81
N VAL A 234 -14.34 -5.18 14.83
CA VAL A 234 -14.54 -4.40 16.04
C VAL A 234 -15.65 -5.10 16.84
N PRO A 235 -15.35 -5.60 18.06
CA PRO A 235 -16.34 -6.31 18.86
C PRO A 235 -17.53 -5.41 19.16
N GLU A 236 -18.73 -5.99 19.12
CA GLU A 236 -19.89 -5.36 19.75
C GLU A 236 -19.61 -5.21 21.24
N ALA A 237 -19.87 -4.02 21.79
CA ALA A 237 -19.95 -3.90 23.24
C ALA A 237 -21.03 -4.91 23.66
N ALA A 238 -20.64 -5.92 24.43
CA ALA A 238 -21.63 -6.77 25.05
C ALA A 238 -22.54 -5.85 25.86
N ASP A 239 -23.84 -5.84 25.55
CA ASP A 239 -24.82 -5.25 26.43
C ASP A 239 -24.53 -5.78 27.83
N SER A 240 -24.23 -4.86 28.73
CA SER A 240 -24.04 -5.18 30.14
C SER A 240 -25.41 -5.50 30.74
N ALA A 241 -25.94 -6.66 30.39
CA ALA A 241 -27.18 -7.20 30.89
C ALA A 241 -26.91 -8.62 31.39
N ALA A 242 -26.56 -8.72 32.68
CA ALA A 242 -27.04 -9.72 33.65
C ALA A 242 -25.99 -10.04 34.73
N GLY A 243 -26.42 -9.88 35.98
CA GLY A 243 -25.71 -10.24 37.21
C GLY A 243 -26.26 -9.36 38.34
N GLY A 244 -27.51 -9.50 38.76
CA GLY A 244 -27.97 -10.69 39.47
C GLY A 244 -27.68 -10.51 40.96
N TYR A 245 -28.51 -9.75 41.68
CA TYR A 245 -28.59 -9.79 43.14
C TYR A 245 -30.06 -9.78 43.55
N TYR A 246 -30.61 -10.98 43.74
CA TYR A 246 -31.68 -11.18 44.71
C TYR A 246 -31.06 -10.97 46.10
N ARG A 247 -31.62 -10.05 46.88
CA ARG A 247 -31.39 -9.99 48.33
C ARG A 247 -32.75 -10.01 49.01
N PHE A 248 -33.10 -11.17 49.55
CA PHE A 248 -34.01 -11.26 50.70
C PHE A 248 -33.27 -10.66 51.91
N GLY A 249 -34.01 -9.88 52.70
CA GLY A 249 -33.54 -9.23 53.93
C GLY A 249 -34.56 -8.19 54.35
#